data_AF-A0AAV5BQ97-F1
#
_entry.id   AF-A0AAV5BQ97-F1
#
_cell.length_a   1.000
_cell.length_b   1.000
_cell.length_c   1.000
_cell.angle_alpha   90.00
_cell.angle_beta   90.00
_cell.angle_gamma   90.00
#
_symmetry.space_group_name_H-M   'P 1'
#
loop_
_entity.id
_entity.type
_entity.pdbx_description
1 polymer ?
#
loop_
_entity_poly.entity_id
_entity_poly.type
_entity_poly.pdbx_seq_one_letter_code
_entity_poly.pdbx_strand_id
1 'polypeptide(L)'
;MVRRFRDTDSEKTLHIRDELSALIEFPTSELLKTDLIDRDRVDVFIAWALLLSHVQLLQPSSSSRENILKYIQDKVSPCILDCIFQHIPLKAAAPSGKKRDVELMPEAEDAAKASKNAIVTSSLLSYVESLWPVGTWQMASLAGSLYGMMIRLLPSFVRTWFTTLKDRSLSYAIESFTRQWCSPPLLQDEFSQVKDSIYADEDFSVSVNRSAYEIVAMYKKEETGIDLVIRLPSCYPLRHVDVDCTRILGISEVKRRKWLLSLTSFVRNQNGAIAEAIRTWKSNFEKEFEGVEECPICYSILHTSNHSLPKLACKTCKHKFHGACLYKWFSTSNKSTCPLCQTPF
;
A
#
# COMPACT_ATOMS: atom_id res chain seq x y z
N MET A 1 22.50 -25.69 36.65
CA MET A 1 23.67 -25.00 36.06
C MET A 1 23.30 -24.64 34.63
N VAL A 2 23.11 -23.34 34.41
CA VAL A 2 22.34 -22.73 33.32
C VAL A 2 23.01 -22.91 31.96
N ARG A 3 22.29 -23.45 30.98
CA ARG A 3 22.67 -23.43 29.56
C ARG A 3 22.42 -22.03 29.00
N ARG A 4 23.44 -21.52 28.31
CA ARG A 4 23.55 -20.20 27.67
C ARG A 4 22.25 -19.77 26.97
N PHE A 5 21.71 -18.63 27.41
CA PHE A 5 20.79 -17.84 26.62
C PHE A 5 21.49 -17.37 25.34
N ARG A 6 20.80 -17.57 24.21
CA ARG A 6 21.02 -16.82 22.98
C ARG A 6 20.36 -15.45 23.19
N ASP A 7 21.18 -14.42 23.16
CA ASP A 7 20.89 -13.02 22.84
C ASP A 7 22.19 -12.57 22.15
N THR A 8 22.23 -11.96 20.97
CA THR A 8 21.35 -10.97 20.36
C THR A 8 21.48 -11.11 18.84
N ASP A 9 20.37 -11.31 18.13
CA ASP A 9 20.33 -11.03 16.69
C ASP A 9 20.37 -9.50 16.59
N SER A 10 21.49 -8.96 16.11
CA SER A 10 21.71 -7.53 16.04
C SER A 10 20.65 -6.88 15.17
N GLU A 11 19.98 -5.86 15.71
CA GLU A 11 19.24 -4.88 14.93
C GLU A 11 20.16 -4.39 13.80
N LYS A 12 19.91 -4.84 12.57
CA LYS A 12 20.55 -4.24 11.40
C LYS A 12 19.96 -2.85 11.25
N THR A 13 20.62 -1.87 11.86
CA THR A 13 20.33 -0.45 11.70
C THR A 13 20.24 -0.16 10.20
N LEU A 14 19.15 0.47 9.79
CA LEU A 14 18.98 0.91 8.41
C LEU A 14 20.10 1.90 8.07
N HIS A 15 21.08 1.50 7.28
CA HIS A 15 22.15 2.38 6.80
C HIS A 15 21.81 2.91 5.40
N ILE A 16 20.93 3.90 5.34
CA ILE A 16 20.90 4.83 4.20
C ILE A 16 22.12 5.74 4.39
N ARG A 17 22.92 5.94 3.33
CA ARG A 17 24.08 6.84 3.41
C ARG A 17 23.64 8.26 3.73
N ASP A 18 24.39 8.98 4.56
CA ASP A 18 24.02 10.31 5.04
C ASP A 18 23.79 11.29 3.88
N GLU A 19 24.55 11.18 2.78
CA GLU A 19 24.36 12.04 1.61
C GLU A 19 23.01 11.79 0.92
N LEU A 20 22.58 10.53 0.82
CA LEU A 20 21.27 10.18 0.27
C LEU A 20 20.14 10.57 1.23
N SER A 21 20.32 10.37 2.53
CA SER A 21 19.34 10.78 3.54
C SER A 21 19.11 12.29 3.50
N ALA A 22 20.18 13.09 3.42
CA ALA A 22 20.07 14.55 3.31
C ALA A 22 19.29 15.02 2.08
N LEU A 23 19.45 14.35 0.93
CA LEU A 23 18.69 14.67 -0.29
C LEU A 23 17.24 14.20 -0.23
N ILE A 24 16.97 13.03 0.35
CA ILE A 24 15.61 12.49 0.49
C ILE A 24 14.80 13.30 1.51
N GLU A 25 15.44 13.75 2.59
CA GLU A 25 14.84 14.60 3.63
C GLU A 25 14.87 16.10 3.28
N PHE A 26 15.35 16.47 2.09
CA PHE A 26 15.49 17.87 1.68
C PHE A 26 14.16 18.62 1.83
N PRO A 27 14.14 19.83 2.44
CA PRO A 27 12.91 20.56 2.68
C PRO A 27 12.14 20.85 1.38
N THR A 28 11.00 20.18 1.18
CA THR A 28 10.17 20.37 -0.01
C THR A 28 9.74 21.84 -0.20
N SER A 29 9.53 22.57 0.88
CA SER A 29 9.17 24.00 0.84
C SER A 29 10.26 24.90 0.22
N GLU A 30 11.51 24.48 0.28
CA GLU A 30 12.63 25.17 -0.37
C GLU A 30 12.70 24.75 -1.84
N LEU A 31 12.59 23.44 -2.10
CA LEU A 31 12.62 22.90 -3.46
C LEU A 31 11.51 23.47 -4.34
N LEU A 32 10.29 23.63 -3.81
CA LEU A 32 9.15 24.22 -4.54
C LEU A 32 9.42 25.62 -5.11
N LYS A 33 10.41 26.35 -4.58
CA LYS A 33 10.77 27.71 -4.99
C LYS A 33 11.89 27.75 -6.03
N THR A 34 12.59 26.63 -6.27
CA THR A 34 13.69 26.56 -7.23
C THR A 34 13.17 26.40 -8.67
N ASP A 35 14.00 26.79 -9.64
CA ASP A 35 13.69 26.58 -11.06
C ASP A 35 13.54 25.09 -11.38
N LEU A 36 12.77 24.78 -12.43
CA LEU A 36 12.48 23.39 -12.83
C LEU A 36 13.72 22.60 -13.29
N ILE A 37 14.83 23.28 -13.57
CA ILE A 37 16.10 22.66 -13.96
C ILE A 37 17.22 22.96 -12.96
N ASP A 38 16.86 23.48 -11.79
CA ASP A 38 17.82 23.79 -10.74
C ASP A 38 18.54 22.52 -10.26
N ARG A 39 19.82 22.68 -9.90
CA ARG A 39 20.69 21.56 -9.53
C ARG A 39 20.17 20.79 -8.32
N ASP A 40 19.69 21.47 -7.28
CA ASP A 40 19.24 20.80 -6.06
C ASP A 40 18.01 19.92 -6.36
N ARG A 41 17.15 20.38 -7.27
CA ARG A 41 15.99 19.62 -7.74
C ARG A 41 16.38 18.37 -8.51
N VAL A 42 17.36 18.49 -9.39
CA VAL A 42 17.92 17.36 -10.15
C VAL A 42 18.51 16.33 -9.18
N ASP A 43 19.32 16.79 -8.22
CA ASP A 43 19.99 15.93 -7.23
C ASP A 43 18.98 15.19 -6.35
N VAL A 44 17.91 15.86 -5.89
CA VAL A 44 16.81 15.24 -5.13
C VAL A 44 16.08 14.18 -5.97
N PHE A 45 15.77 14.46 -7.25
CA PHE A 45 15.06 13.50 -8.11
C PHE A 45 15.91 12.26 -8.40
N ILE A 46 17.22 12.42 -8.59
CA ILE A 46 18.16 11.30 -8.73
C ILE A 46 18.24 10.49 -7.43
N ALA A 47 18.30 11.15 -6.27
CA ALA A 47 18.30 10.46 -4.98
C ALA A 47 17.05 9.58 -4.79
N TRP A 48 15.87 10.10 -5.13
CA TRP A 48 14.63 9.33 -5.15
C TRP A 48 14.66 8.19 -6.15
N ALA A 49 15.21 8.41 -7.35
CA ALA A 49 15.33 7.35 -8.35
C ALA A 49 16.22 6.20 -7.85
N LEU A 50 17.33 6.51 -7.18
CA LEU A 50 18.22 5.52 -6.57
C LEU A 50 17.52 4.78 -5.43
N LEU A 51 16.84 5.49 -4.53
CA LEU A 51 16.12 4.88 -3.41
C LEU A 51 15.03 3.93 -3.88
N LEU A 52 14.20 4.36 -4.84
CA LEU A 52 13.12 3.55 -5.40
C LEU A 52 13.66 2.33 -6.16
N SER A 53 14.75 2.50 -6.92
CA SER A 53 15.42 1.38 -7.59
C SER A 53 15.98 0.38 -6.58
N HIS A 54 16.56 0.84 -5.47
CA HIS A 54 17.02 -0.04 -4.40
C HIS A 54 15.86 -0.80 -3.74
N VAL A 55 14.77 -0.11 -3.40
CA VAL A 55 13.56 -0.74 -2.84
C VAL A 55 13.01 -1.80 -3.79
N GLN A 56 12.99 -1.54 -5.10
CA GLN A 56 12.53 -2.50 -6.11
C GLN A 56 13.37 -3.79 -6.14
N LEU A 57 14.68 -3.71 -5.90
CA LEU A 57 15.57 -4.87 -5.88
C LEU A 57 15.44 -5.72 -4.61
N LEU A 58 14.92 -5.16 -3.52
CA LEU A 58 14.74 -5.88 -2.27
C LEU A 58 13.53 -6.80 -2.31
N GLN A 59 13.70 -8.01 -1.78
CA GLN A 59 12.59 -8.97 -1.62
C GLN A 59 11.45 -8.36 -0.81
N PRO A 60 10.17 -8.56 -1.20
CA PRO A 60 9.01 -7.99 -0.52
C PRO A 60 8.94 -8.28 0.99
N SER A 61 9.40 -9.47 1.41
CA SER A 61 9.40 -9.93 2.81
C SER A 61 10.69 -9.61 3.59
N SER A 62 11.64 -8.89 2.99
CA SER A 62 12.91 -8.60 3.66
C SER A 62 12.76 -7.49 4.72
N SER A 63 13.40 -7.69 5.87
CA SER A 63 13.45 -6.68 6.93
C SER A 63 14.09 -5.37 6.47
N SER A 64 15.07 -5.44 5.56
CA SER A 64 15.66 -4.25 4.93
C SER A 64 14.62 -3.42 4.18
N ARG A 65 13.73 -4.05 3.39
CA ARG A 65 12.67 -3.34 2.67
C ARG A 65 11.69 -2.71 3.65
N GLU A 66 11.26 -3.46 4.66
CA GLU A 66 10.36 -2.97 5.71
C GLU A 66 10.95 -1.74 6.44
N ASN A 67 12.23 -1.79 6.79
CA ASN A 67 12.93 -0.70 7.44
C ASN A 67 12.99 0.57 6.56
N ILE A 68 13.23 0.43 5.25
CA ILE A 68 13.25 1.59 4.33
C ILE A 68 11.85 2.19 4.21
N LEU A 69 10.83 1.35 4.02
CA LEU A 69 9.44 1.81 3.91
C LEU A 69 9.01 2.55 5.18
N LYS A 70 9.41 2.04 6.34
CA LYS A 70 9.17 2.69 7.63
C LYS A 70 9.92 4.01 7.76
N TYR A 71 11.19 4.07 7.36
CA TYR A 71 11.95 5.33 7.33
C TYR A 71 11.26 6.38 6.46
N ILE A 72 10.84 6.03 5.25
CA ILE A 72 10.12 6.95 4.35
C ILE A 72 8.82 7.43 5.02
N GLN A 73 8.07 6.52 5.63
CA GLN A 73 6.82 6.84 6.30
C GLN A 73 6.99 7.75 7.53
N ASP A 74 8.06 7.56 8.30
CA ASP A 74 8.28 8.26 9.57
C ASP A 74 9.05 9.58 9.42
N LYS A 75 9.94 9.69 8.43
CA LYS A 75 10.90 10.81 8.30
C LYS A 75 10.64 11.73 7.11
N VAL A 76 9.99 11.24 6.07
CA VAL A 76 9.94 11.95 4.79
C VAL A 76 8.56 12.55 4.56
N SER A 77 8.52 13.84 4.22
CA SER A 77 7.28 14.51 3.85
C SER A 77 6.79 13.99 2.49
N PRO A 78 5.49 13.66 2.33
CA PRO A 78 4.97 13.21 1.05
C PRO A 78 4.74 14.38 0.08
N CYS A 79 5.01 15.62 0.49
CA CYS A 79 4.99 16.81 -0.35
C CYS A 79 6.03 16.80 -1.49
N ILE A 80 7.02 15.90 -1.51
CA ILE A 80 7.88 15.73 -2.70
C ILE A 80 7.06 15.53 -3.99
N LEU A 81 5.87 14.94 -3.87
CA LEU A 81 4.93 14.77 -4.96
C LEU A 81 4.44 16.13 -5.52
N ASP A 82 4.35 17.19 -4.71
CA ASP A 82 4.06 18.55 -5.19
C ASP A 82 5.16 19.03 -6.14
N CYS A 83 6.43 18.80 -5.81
CA CYS A 83 7.57 19.11 -6.68
C CYS A 83 7.53 18.30 -7.97
N ILE A 84 7.20 17.00 -7.90
CA ILE A 84 7.05 16.13 -9.07
C ILE A 84 5.95 16.69 -10.00
N PHE A 85 4.79 17.07 -9.46
CA PHE A 85 3.69 17.60 -10.26
C PHE A 85 3.92 19.05 -10.77
N GLN A 86 4.95 19.78 -10.31
CA GLN A 86 5.41 21.01 -11.00
C GLN A 86 5.99 20.72 -12.40
N HIS A 87 6.46 19.49 -12.66
CA HIS A 87 6.97 19.06 -13.98
C HIS A 87 5.91 18.37 -14.84
N ILE A 88 4.72 18.14 -14.30
CA ILE A 88 3.61 17.49 -14.99
C ILE A 88 2.49 18.52 -15.10
N PRO A 89 2.52 19.41 -16.09
CA PRO A 89 1.56 20.50 -16.20
C PRO A 89 0.16 19.97 -16.57
N LEU A 90 -0.61 19.60 -15.54
CA LEU A 90 -1.98 19.12 -15.68
C LEU A 90 -2.93 20.32 -15.79
N LYS A 91 -3.73 20.37 -16.85
CA LYS A 91 -4.82 21.35 -16.96
C LYS A 91 -5.97 20.94 -16.04
N ALA A 92 -6.48 21.91 -15.29
CA ALA A 92 -7.80 21.83 -14.68
C ALA A 92 -8.84 21.55 -15.77
N ALA A 93 -9.53 20.41 -15.71
CA ALA A 93 -10.70 20.20 -16.56
C ALA A 93 -11.76 21.24 -16.18
N ALA A 94 -12.24 22.04 -17.14
CA ALA A 94 -13.39 22.90 -16.91
C ALA A 94 -14.59 22.03 -16.48
N PRO A 95 -15.47 22.50 -15.57
CA PRO A 95 -16.62 21.76 -15.07
C PRO A 95 -17.77 21.67 -16.11
N SER A 96 -17.45 21.40 -17.39
CA SER A 96 -18.44 21.22 -18.45
C SER A 96 -18.53 19.74 -18.82
N GLY A 97 -19.73 19.15 -18.63
CA GLY A 97 -20.06 17.74 -18.86
C GLY A 97 -20.05 17.27 -20.32
N LYS A 98 -19.03 17.60 -21.10
CA LYS A 98 -18.74 16.94 -22.39
C LYS A 98 -17.40 16.22 -22.27
N LYS A 99 -17.39 14.92 -22.57
CA LYS A 99 -16.19 14.12 -22.83
C LYS A 99 -15.42 14.76 -24.00
N ARG A 100 -14.67 15.83 -23.76
CA ARG A 100 -13.51 16.16 -24.58
C ARG A 100 -12.35 15.44 -23.92
N ASP A 101 -11.68 14.59 -24.69
CA ASP A 101 -10.35 14.13 -24.31
C ASP A 101 -9.54 15.40 -24.01
N VAL A 102 -9.20 15.59 -22.73
CA VAL A 102 -8.42 16.75 -22.31
C VAL A 102 -7.03 16.52 -22.87
N GLU A 103 -6.71 17.19 -23.97
CA GLU A 103 -5.41 17.12 -24.62
C GLU A 103 -4.35 17.60 -23.61
N LEU A 104 -3.48 16.66 -23.22
CA LEU A 104 -2.38 16.96 -22.31
C LEU A 104 -1.42 17.93 -23.01
N MET A 105 -0.77 18.78 -22.21
CA MET A 105 0.39 19.51 -22.72
C MET A 105 1.48 18.50 -23.11
N PRO A 106 2.34 18.79 -24.11
CA PRO A 106 3.34 17.84 -24.58
C PRO A 106 4.22 17.26 -23.45
N GLU A 107 4.65 18.10 -22.52
CA GLU A 107 5.45 17.68 -21.36
C GLU A 107 4.68 16.75 -20.42
N ALA A 108 3.38 17.00 -20.22
CA ALA A 108 2.53 16.14 -19.42
C ALA A 108 2.24 14.80 -20.12
N GLU A 109 2.20 14.77 -21.45
CA GLU A 109 2.09 13.54 -22.23
C GLU A 109 3.35 12.67 -22.11
N ASP A 110 4.53 13.27 -22.16
CA ASP A 110 5.79 12.56 -21.98
C ASP A 110 5.96 12.04 -20.55
N ALA A 111 5.61 12.85 -19.54
CA ALA A 111 5.52 12.39 -18.17
C ALA A 111 4.50 11.24 -18.01
N ALA A 112 3.38 11.26 -18.72
CA ALA A 112 2.37 10.21 -18.68
C ALA A 112 2.89 8.88 -19.26
N LYS A 113 3.54 8.94 -20.43
CA LYS A 113 4.23 7.80 -21.05
C LYS A 113 5.31 7.26 -20.12
N ALA A 114 6.09 8.15 -19.51
CA ALA A 114 7.15 7.78 -18.58
C ALA A 114 6.63 7.10 -17.32
N SER A 115 5.53 7.60 -16.75
CA SER A 115 4.85 6.99 -15.59
C SER A 115 4.42 5.56 -15.92
N LYS A 116 3.73 5.38 -17.05
CA LYS A 116 3.24 4.08 -17.50
C LYS A 116 4.39 3.10 -17.73
N ASN A 117 5.41 3.53 -18.47
CA ASN A 117 6.56 2.69 -18.81
C ASN A 117 7.33 2.27 -17.56
N ALA A 118 7.60 3.20 -16.63
CA ALA A 118 8.30 2.89 -15.39
C ALA A 118 7.54 1.87 -14.53
N ILE A 119 6.20 1.94 -14.49
CA ILE A 119 5.37 0.93 -13.80
C ILE A 119 5.53 -0.45 -14.46
N VAL A 120 5.40 -0.51 -15.80
CA VAL A 120 5.44 -1.76 -16.56
C VAL A 120 6.81 -2.42 -16.50
N THR A 121 7.89 -1.65 -16.64
CA THR A 121 9.27 -2.16 -16.60
C THR A 121 9.80 -2.30 -15.18
N SER A 122 9.11 -1.70 -14.19
CA SER A 122 9.59 -1.56 -12.82
C SER A 122 11.01 -0.98 -12.74
N SER A 123 11.31 0.00 -13.60
CA SER A 123 12.66 0.57 -13.75
C SER A 123 12.63 2.06 -14.05
N LEU A 124 13.61 2.78 -13.50
CA LEU A 124 13.86 4.20 -13.76
C LEU A 124 15.09 4.44 -14.64
N LEU A 125 15.83 3.37 -14.98
CA LEU A 125 17.17 3.47 -15.57
C LEU A 125 17.20 4.32 -16.83
N SER A 126 16.27 4.07 -17.76
CA SER A 126 16.20 4.81 -19.03
C SER A 126 15.98 6.32 -18.86
N TYR A 127 15.31 6.74 -17.79
CA TYR A 127 15.03 8.16 -17.51
C TYR A 127 16.21 8.85 -16.82
N VAL A 128 16.99 8.10 -16.05
CA VAL A 128 18.24 8.59 -15.46
C VAL A 128 19.33 8.71 -16.54
N GLU A 129 19.45 7.71 -17.42
CA GLU A 129 20.44 7.72 -18.51
C GLU A 129 20.19 8.82 -19.54
N SER A 130 18.93 9.15 -19.81
CA SER A 130 18.52 10.20 -20.75
C SER A 130 18.39 11.60 -20.12
N LEU A 131 18.79 11.76 -18.86
CA LEU A 131 18.64 13.03 -18.13
C LEU A 131 19.55 14.15 -18.67
N TRP A 132 20.70 13.80 -19.26
CA TRP A 132 21.68 14.77 -19.77
C TRP A 132 21.52 15.03 -21.28
N PRO A 133 21.58 16.31 -21.74
CA PRO A 133 21.62 17.53 -20.94
C PRO A 133 20.30 17.78 -20.21
N VAL A 134 20.39 18.34 -19.00
CA VAL A 134 19.20 18.63 -18.18
C VAL A 134 18.33 19.67 -18.86
N GLY A 135 17.10 19.27 -19.16
CA GLY A 135 16.09 20.12 -19.77
C GLY A 135 14.70 19.84 -19.20
N THR A 136 13.74 20.70 -19.51
CA THR A 136 12.36 20.60 -18.99
C THR A 136 11.69 19.29 -19.37
N TRP A 137 11.96 18.79 -20.58
CA TRP A 137 11.42 17.52 -21.11
C TRP A 137 12.01 16.30 -20.41
N GLN A 138 13.33 16.30 -20.19
CA GLN A 138 14.04 15.25 -19.45
C GLN A 138 13.54 15.21 -18.00
N MET A 139 13.37 16.39 -17.37
CA MET A 139 12.82 16.50 -16.02
C MET A 139 11.35 16.07 -15.95
N ALA A 140 10.52 16.39 -16.94
CA ALA A 140 9.13 15.92 -17.00
C ALA A 140 9.04 14.39 -17.13
N SER A 141 9.87 13.79 -17.98
CA SER A 141 9.96 12.34 -18.13
C SER A 141 10.44 11.67 -16.84
N LEU A 142 11.49 12.21 -16.20
CA LEU A 142 11.97 11.72 -14.91
C LEU A 142 10.90 11.85 -13.83
N ALA A 143 10.23 13.00 -13.72
CA ALA A 143 9.15 13.24 -12.77
C ALA A 143 7.99 12.25 -12.94
N GLY A 144 7.55 12.03 -14.18
CA GLY A 144 6.53 11.02 -14.50
C GLY A 144 6.97 9.62 -14.08
N SER A 145 8.19 9.22 -14.44
CA SER A 145 8.73 7.91 -14.06
C SER A 145 8.83 7.73 -12.54
N LEU A 146 9.25 8.77 -11.81
CA LEU A 146 9.28 8.79 -10.35
C LEU A 146 7.89 8.64 -9.76
N TYR A 147 6.89 9.39 -10.26
CA TYR A 147 5.51 9.23 -9.83
C TYR A 147 5.01 7.79 -10.05
N GLY A 148 5.27 7.23 -11.24
CA GLY A 148 4.93 5.85 -11.58
C GLY A 148 5.54 4.82 -10.63
N MET A 149 6.82 4.98 -10.28
CA MET A 149 7.48 4.07 -9.33
C MET A 149 7.05 4.30 -7.88
N MET A 150 6.84 5.55 -7.46
CA MET A 150 6.31 5.88 -6.13
C MET A 150 4.92 5.29 -5.94
N ILE A 151 4.03 5.40 -6.92
CA ILE A 151 2.67 4.87 -6.79
C ILE A 151 2.64 3.33 -6.77
N ARG A 152 3.59 2.68 -7.46
CA ARG A 152 3.78 1.22 -7.45
C ARG A 152 4.37 0.72 -6.12
N LEU A 153 5.44 1.37 -5.64
CA LEU A 153 6.24 0.90 -4.51
C LEU A 153 5.78 1.43 -3.16
N LEU A 154 5.21 2.64 -3.15
CA LEU A 154 4.84 3.41 -1.96
C LEU A 154 3.36 3.87 -2.04
N PRO A 155 2.39 2.97 -2.31
CA PRO A 155 1.00 3.37 -2.55
C PRO A 155 0.35 4.12 -1.38
N SER A 156 0.70 3.79 -0.13
CA SER A 156 0.21 4.51 1.06
C SER A 156 0.82 5.91 1.21
N PHE A 157 2.09 6.08 0.86
CA PHE A 157 2.76 7.38 0.87
C PHE A 157 2.10 8.34 -0.13
N VAL A 158 1.88 7.86 -1.37
CA VAL A 158 1.19 8.64 -2.42
C VAL A 158 -0.26 8.93 -2.02
N ARG A 159 -0.98 7.95 -1.47
CA ARG A 159 -2.35 8.13 -0.99
C ARG A 159 -2.43 9.19 0.12
N THR A 160 -1.48 9.19 1.06
CA THR A 160 -1.43 10.16 2.17
C THR A 160 -1.21 11.57 1.65
N TRP A 161 -0.34 11.77 0.66
CA TRP A 161 -0.23 13.07 -0.01
C TRP A 161 -1.51 13.44 -0.76
N PHE A 162 -2.09 12.52 -1.52
CA PHE A 162 -3.27 12.81 -2.32
C PHE A 162 -4.47 13.26 -1.46
N THR A 163 -4.63 12.69 -0.25
CA THR A 163 -5.71 13.09 0.67
C THR A 163 -5.47 14.43 1.37
N THR A 164 -4.25 14.94 1.41
CA THR A 164 -3.93 16.26 2.01
C THR A 164 -4.05 17.42 1.01
N LEU A 165 -4.21 17.13 -0.29
CA LEU A 165 -4.41 18.13 -1.32
C LEU A 165 -5.68 18.95 -1.08
N LYS A 166 -5.52 20.28 -1.00
CA LYS A 166 -6.63 21.23 -0.78
C LYS A 166 -7.26 21.71 -2.08
N ASP A 167 -6.48 21.82 -3.15
CA ASP A 167 -6.96 22.24 -4.47
C ASP A 167 -7.73 21.10 -5.14
N ARG A 168 -9.05 21.19 -5.13
CA ARG A 168 -9.96 20.20 -5.73
C ARG A 168 -9.74 20.02 -7.23
N SER A 169 -9.36 21.09 -7.93
CA SER A 169 -9.14 21.05 -9.37
C SER A 169 -7.88 20.26 -9.69
N LEU A 170 -6.80 20.55 -8.97
CA LEU A 170 -5.55 19.80 -9.07
C LEU A 170 -5.75 18.32 -8.67
N SER A 171 -6.42 18.05 -7.55
CA SER A 171 -6.75 16.68 -7.12
C SER A 171 -7.51 15.91 -8.19
N TYR A 172 -8.50 16.53 -8.85
CA TYR A 172 -9.23 15.89 -9.95
C TYR A 172 -8.32 15.60 -11.15
N ALA A 173 -7.45 16.56 -11.52
CA ALA A 173 -6.53 16.39 -12.63
C ALA A 173 -5.53 15.25 -12.38
N ILE A 174 -4.96 15.17 -11.18
CA ILE A 174 -4.08 14.07 -10.74
C ILE A 174 -4.82 12.73 -10.76
N GLU A 175 -6.07 12.70 -10.25
CA GLU A 175 -6.89 11.48 -10.25
C GLU A 175 -7.16 10.99 -11.68
N SER A 176 -7.48 11.90 -12.60
CA SER A 176 -7.69 11.62 -14.01
C SER A 176 -6.40 11.12 -14.69
N PHE A 177 -5.28 11.79 -14.46
CA PHE A 177 -3.97 11.37 -14.96
C PHE A 177 -3.63 9.95 -14.50
N THR A 178 -3.81 9.68 -13.21
CA THR A 178 -3.50 8.39 -12.60
C THR A 178 -4.43 7.29 -13.12
N ARG A 179 -5.73 7.57 -13.24
CA ARG A 179 -6.71 6.65 -13.81
C ARG A 179 -6.35 6.24 -15.24
N GLN A 180 -5.88 7.19 -16.06
CA GLN A 180 -5.61 6.95 -17.48
C GLN A 180 -4.28 6.24 -17.71
N TRP A 181 -3.22 6.64 -17.00
CA TRP A 181 -1.85 6.27 -17.36
C TRP A 181 -1.17 5.33 -16.37
N CYS A 182 -1.54 5.40 -15.09
CA CYS A 182 -0.84 4.65 -14.03
C CYS A 182 -1.66 3.44 -13.55
N SER A 183 -2.97 3.62 -13.35
CA SER A 183 -3.85 2.59 -12.78
C SER A 183 -3.99 1.34 -13.66
N PRO A 184 -4.10 1.43 -15.00
CA PRO A 184 -4.31 0.24 -15.83
C PRO A 184 -3.23 -0.85 -15.70
N PRO A 185 -1.91 -0.55 -15.80
CA PRO A 185 -0.89 -1.58 -15.57
C PRO A 185 -0.86 -2.08 -14.12
N LEU A 186 -1.11 -1.23 -13.11
CA LEU A 186 -1.17 -1.66 -11.71
C LEU A 186 -2.32 -2.64 -11.45
N LEU A 187 -3.51 -2.32 -11.96
CA LEU A 187 -4.69 -3.19 -11.87
C LEU A 187 -4.45 -4.51 -12.60
N GLN A 188 -3.83 -4.46 -13.78
CA GLN A 188 -3.51 -5.66 -14.54
C GLN A 188 -2.54 -6.57 -13.77
N ASP A 189 -1.53 -6.00 -13.12
CA ASP A 189 -0.59 -6.74 -12.28
C ASP A 189 -1.30 -7.39 -11.09
N GLU A 190 -2.14 -6.66 -10.36
CA GLU A 190 -2.91 -7.22 -9.23
C GLU A 190 -3.81 -8.39 -9.67
N PHE A 191 -4.55 -8.22 -10.77
CA PHE A 191 -5.41 -9.28 -11.30
C PHE A 191 -4.63 -10.51 -11.76
N SER A 192 -3.42 -10.31 -12.29
CA SER A 192 -2.58 -11.41 -12.75
C SER A 192 -1.96 -12.14 -11.56
N GLN A 193 -1.43 -11.40 -10.58
CA GLN A 193 -0.93 -11.98 -9.32
C GLN A 193 -2.00 -12.79 -8.59
N VAL A 194 -3.24 -12.31 -8.51
CA VAL A 194 -4.36 -13.06 -7.90
C VAL A 194 -4.62 -14.36 -8.66
N LYS A 195 -4.65 -14.32 -9.99
CA LYS A 195 -4.88 -15.51 -10.82
C LYS A 195 -3.74 -16.52 -10.72
N ASP A 196 -2.49 -16.05 -10.64
CA ASP A 196 -1.31 -16.89 -10.70
C ASP A 196 -0.93 -17.51 -9.35
N SER A 197 -1.27 -16.83 -8.24
CA SER A 197 -0.86 -17.24 -6.89
C SER A 197 -1.96 -17.88 -6.04
N ILE A 198 -3.22 -17.83 -6.49
CA ILE A 198 -4.35 -18.37 -5.74
C ILE A 198 -4.96 -19.55 -6.49
N TYR A 199 -4.82 -20.73 -5.90
CA TYR A 199 -5.38 -21.96 -6.44
C TYR A 199 -6.75 -22.25 -5.85
N ALA A 200 -7.68 -22.64 -6.71
CA ALA A 200 -8.97 -23.17 -6.30
C ALA A 200 -8.81 -24.60 -5.75
N ASP A 201 -9.69 -24.95 -4.83
CA ASP A 201 -9.87 -26.31 -4.31
C ASP A 201 -11.37 -26.61 -4.19
N GLU A 202 -11.73 -27.69 -3.49
CA GLU A 202 -13.13 -28.12 -3.35
C GLU A 202 -14.01 -27.09 -2.62
N ASP A 203 -13.45 -26.42 -1.61
CA ASP A 203 -14.19 -25.48 -0.75
C ASP A 203 -13.96 -24.02 -1.15
N PHE A 204 -13.01 -23.73 -2.04
CA PHE A 204 -12.57 -22.37 -2.33
C PHE A 204 -12.30 -22.10 -3.81
N SER A 205 -12.77 -20.95 -4.31
CA SER A 205 -12.51 -20.50 -5.68
C SER A 205 -12.39 -18.99 -5.78
N VAL A 206 -11.69 -18.50 -6.80
CA VAL A 206 -11.52 -17.07 -7.07
C VAL A 206 -11.85 -16.75 -8.52
N SER A 207 -12.59 -15.67 -8.72
CA SER A 207 -12.92 -15.11 -10.03
C SER A 207 -12.51 -13.64 -10.10
N VAL A 208 -12.09 -13.20 -11.29
CA VAL A 208 -11.63 -11.83 -11.53
C VAL A 208 -12.41 -11.22 -12.69
N ASN A 209 -13.10 -10.11 -12.42
CA ASN A 209 -13.80 -9.31 -13.40
C ASN A 209 -13.01 -8.03 -13.69
N ARG A 210 -12.24 -8.06 -14.78
CA ARG A 210 -11.37 -6.95 -15.19
C ARG A 210 -12.14 -5.69 -15.60
N SER A 211 -13.36 -5.85 -16.15
CA SER A 211 -14.18 -4.72 -16.61
C SER A 211 -14.82 -3.95 -15.45
N ALA A 212 -15.19 -4.66 -14.38
CA ALA A 212 -15.75 -4.07 -13.16
C ALA A 212 -14.69 -3.72 -12.10
N TYR A 213 -13.42 -4.02 -12.37
CA TYR A 213 -12.32 -3.97 -11.40
C TYR A 213 -12.63 -4.72 -10.10
N GLU A 214 -13.24 -5.89 -10.22
CA GLU A 214 -13.78 -6.67 -9.10
C GLU A 214 -13.13 -8.05 -9.04
N ILE A 215 -12.82 -8.50 -7.82
CA ILE A 215 -12.35 -9.86 -7.52
C ILE A 215 -13.35 -10.46 -6.54
N VAL A 216 -13.80 -11.68 -6.82
CA VAL A 216 -14.71 -12.44 -5.94
C VAL A 216 -14.04 -13.74 -5.54
N ALA A 217 -13.76 -13.89 -4.26
CA ALA A 217 -13.28 -15.12 -3.65
C ALA A 217 -14.45 -15.78 -2.89
N MET A 218 -14.80 -16.99 -3.29
CA MET A 218 -15.92 -17.75 -2.73
C MET A 218 -15.34 -18.87 -1.87
N TYR A 219 -15.79 -18.96 -0.62
CA TYR A 219 -15.51 -20.08 0.26
C TYR A 219 -16.83 -20.73 0.67
N LYS A 220 -16.96 -22.04 0.50
CA LYS A 220 -18.11 -22.82 0.94
C LYS A 220 -17.65 -24.17 1.45
N LYS A 221 -18.04 -24.51 2.68
CA LYS A 221 -17.83 -25.83 3.29
C LYS A 221 -19.13 -26.27 3.96
N GLU A 222 -19.63 -27.44 3.56
CA GLU A 222 -20.94 -27.95 3.98
C GLU A 222 -22.07 -26.92 3.73
N GLU A 223 -22.86 -26.59 4.74
CA GLU A 223 -23.95 -25.59 4.69
C GLU A 223 -23.49 -24.17 5.08
N THR A 224 -22.18 -23.95 5.27
CA THR A 224 -21.61 -22.65 5.63
C THR A 224 -20.79 -22.09 4.48
N GLY A 225 -20.98 -20.81 4.16
CA GLY A 225 -20.28 -20.17 3.05
C GLY A 225 -20.33 -18.66 3.06
N ILE A 226 -19.39 -18.04 2.36
CA ILE A 226 -19.22 -16.59 2.28
C ILE A 226 -18.47 -16.23 0.99
N ASP A 227 -18.93 -15.15 0.36
CA ASP A 227 -18.26 -14.56 -0.79
C ASP A 227 -17.57 -13.25 -0.37
N LEU A 228 -16.25 -13.21 -0.46
CA LEU A 228 -15.46 -12.00 -0.31
C LEU A 228 -15.40 -11.27 -1.66
N VAL A 229 -15.88 -10.03 -1.69
CA VAL A 229 -15.87 -9.18 -2.88
C VAL A 229 -14.91 -8.01 -2.65
N ILE A 230 -13.92 -7.87 -3.52
CA ILE A 230 -12.90 -6.81 -3.48
C ILE A 230 -13.02 -5.98 -4.76
N ARG A 231 -13.31 -4.68 -4.61
CA ARG A 231 -13.43 -3.74 -5.75
C ARG A 231 -12.32 -2.71 -5.72
N LEU A 232 -11.49 -2.73 -6.75
CA LEU A 232 -10.41 -1.77 -6.91
C LEU A 232 -10.95 -0.51 -7.62
N PRO A 233 -10.62 0.70 -7.14
CA PRO A 233 -11.05 1.93 -7.79
C PRO A 233 -10.37 2.11 -9.15
N SER A 234 -11.02 2.80 -10.09
CA SER A 234 -10.43 3.09 -11.40
C SER A 234 -9.15 3.95 -11.33
N CYS A 235 -8.96 4.68 -10.23
CA CYS A 235 -7.77 5.46 -9.93
C CYS A 235 -6.86 4.77 -8.89
N TYR A 236 -6.87 3.43 -8.85
CA TYR A 236 -6.02 2.64 -7.96
C TYR A 236 -4.55 3.00 -8.13
N PRO A 237 -3.79 3.19 -7.03
CA PRO A 237 -4.14 3.06 -5.61
C PRO A 237 -4.54 4.38 -4.91
N LEU A 238 -4.89 5.48 -5.58
CA LEU A 238 -5.20 6.75 -4.90
C LEU A 238 -6.41 6.66 -3.95
N ARG A 239 -7.44 5.91 -4.34
CA ARG A 239 -8.62 5.64 -3.50
C ARG A 239 -8.53 4.27 -2.86
N HIS A 240 -9.18 4.10 -1.72
CA HIS A 240 -9.15 2.82 -1.02
C HIS A 240 -9.91 1.75 -1.81
N VAL A 241 -9.43 0.52 -1.69
CA VAL A 241 -10.14 -0.66 -2.16
C VAL A 241 -11.39 -0.85 -1.30
N ASP A 242 -12.50 -1.13 -1.96
CA ASP A 242 -13.77 -1.47 -1.32
C ASP A 242 -13.83 -2.99 -1.09
N VAL A 243 -14.32 -3.39 0.08
CA VAL A 243 -14.35 -4.79 0.50
C VAL A 243 -15.74 -5.06 1.07
N ASP A 244 -16.37 -6.12 0.58
CA ASP A 244 -17.69 -6.54 1.00
C ASP A 244 -17.74 -8.07 1.22
N CYS A 245 -18.68 -8.53 2.02
CA CYS A 245 -18.97 -9.94 2.23
C CYS A 245 -20.43 -10.21 1.87
N THR A 246 -20.64 -11.04 0.86
CA THR A 246 -21.96 -11.39 0.31
C THR A 246 -22.22 -12.90 0.41
N ARG A 247 -23.44 -13.34 0.06
CA ARG A 247 -23.87 -14.77 0.03
C ARG A 247 -23.46 -15.56 1.27
N ILE A 248 -23.95 -15.08 2.41
CA ILE A 248 -23.60 -15.62 3.72
C ILE A 248 -24.55 -16.75 4.08
N LEU A 249 -24.00 -17.92 4.33
CA LEU A 249 -24.73 -19.12 4.74
C LEU A 249 -24.16 -19.59 6.09
N GLY A 250 -25.01 -19.86 7.08
CA GLY A 250 -24.59 -20.42 8.37
C GLY A 250 -23.81 -19.49 9.31
N ILE A 251 -23.70 -18.18 9.02
CA ILE A 251 -22.91 -17.22 9.83
C ILE A 251 -23.81 -16.15 10.44
N SER A 252 -23.61 -15.85 11.73
CA SER A 252 -24.35 -14.80 12.43
C SER A 252 -23.97 -13.39 11.98
N GLU A 253 -24.89 -12.43 12.10
CA GLU A 253 -24.66 -11.05 11.69
C GLU A 253 -23.50 -10.38 12.46
N VAL A 254 -23.35 -10.68 13.75
CA VAL A 254 -22.25 -10.17 14.58
C VAL A 254 -20.90 -10.63 14.05
N LYS A 255 -20.80 -11.92 13.71
CA LYS A 255 -19.58 -12.53 13.17
C LYS A 255 -19.24 -11.96 11.79
N ARG A 256 -20.25 -11.79 10.92
CA ARG A 256 -20.12 -11.08 9.65
C ARG A 256 -19.52 -9.68 9.84
N ARG A 257 -20.09 -8.86 10.73
CA ARG A 257 -19.63 -7.48 10.93
C ARG A 257 -18.18 -7.43 11.41
N LYS A 258 -17.80 -8.30 12.35
CA LYS A 258 -16.40 -8.44 12.83
C LYS A 258 -15.45 -8.79 11.69
N TRP A 259 -15.82 -9.78 10.88
CA TRP A 259 -14.99 -10.22 9.76
C TRP A 259 -14.85 -9.17 8.67
N LEU A 260 -15.94 -8.49 8.31
CA LEU A 260 -15.89 -7.38 7.37
C LEU A 260 -14.95 -6.28 7.89
N LEU A 261 -15.08 -5.88 9.15
CA LEU A 261 -14.19 -4.88 9.77
C LEU A 261 -12.72 -5.31 9.73
N SER A 262 -12.43 -6.57 10.09
CA SER A 262 -11.09 -7.16 10.04
C SER A 262 -10.51 -7.13 8.63
N LEU A 263 -11.28 -7.55 7.63
CA LEU A 263 -10.87 -7.59 6.23
C LEU A 263 -10.69 -6.21 5.62
N THR A 264 -11.64 -5.30 5.83
CA THR A 264 -11.51 -3.91 5.39
C THR A 264 -10.29 -3.25 6.01
N SER A 265 -10.03 -3.48 7.31
CA SER A 265 -8.82 -2.99 7.98
C SER A 265 -7.56 -3.61 7.37
N PHE A 266 -7.56 -4.91 7.13
CA PHE A 266 -6.44 -5.63 6.51
C PHE A 266 -6.10 -5.06 5.13
N VAL A 267 -7.07 -5.03 4.22
CA VAL A 267 -6.87 -4.60 2.82
C VAL A 267 -6.48 -3.12 2.73
N ARG A 268 -7.01 -2.27 3.62
CA ARG A 268 -6.67 -0.83 3.63
C ARG A 268 -5.31 -0.51 4.23
N ASN A 269 -4.88 -1.30 5.23
CA ASN A 269 -3.65 -1.05 5.97
C ASN A 269 -2.45 -1.84 5.45
N GLN A 270 -2.67 -2.86 4.62
CA GLN A 270 -1.59 -3.52 3.93
C GLN A 270 -1.13 -2.68 2.74
N ASN A 271 0.17 -2.34 2.73
CA ASN A 271 0.91 -1.97 1.53
C ASN A 271 1.18 -3.20 0.63
N GLY A 272 0.45 -4.30 0.84
CA GLY A 272 0.69 -5.63 0.29
C GLY A 272 -0.26 -5.97 -0.86
N ALA A 273 0.13 -6.99 -1.63
CA ALA A 273 -0.63 -7.48 -2.78
C ALA A 273 -2.01 -8.01 -2.38
N ILE A 274 -3.03 -7.76 -3.22
CA ILE A 274 -4.41 -8.23 -2.97
C ILE A 274 -4.47 -9.75 -2.80
N ALA A 275 -3.57 -10.48 -3.45
CA ALA A 275 -3.49 -11.93 -3.32
C ALA A 275 -3.16 -12.40 -1.89
N GLU A 276 -2.32 -11.66 -1.16
CA GLU A 276 -1.99 -11.96 0.24
C GLU A 276 -3.22 -11.80 1.14
N ALA A 277 -4.04 -10.79 0.85
CA ALA A 277 -5.28 -10.54 1.57
C ALA A 277 -6.27 -11.69 1.42
N ILE A 278 -6.43 -12.18 0.21
CA ILE A 278 -7.33 -13.30 -0.06
C ILE A 278 -6.80 -14.59 0.60
N ARG A 279 -5.48 -14.85 0.54
CA ARG A 279 -4.87 -16.02 1.21
C ARG A 279 -5.01 -15.97 2.73
N THR A 280 -4.78 -14.80 3.33
CA THR A 280 -4.98 -14.61 4.78
C THR A 280 -6.44 -14.75 5.17
N TRP A 281 -7.36 -14.23 4.36
CA TRP A 281 -8.79 -14.39 4.56
C TRP A 281 -9.21 -15.86 4.55
N LYS A 282 -8.80 -16.61 3.51
CA LYS A 282 -9.08 -18.04 3.40
C LYS A 282 -8.58 -18.79 4.64
N SER A 283 -7.33 -18.57 5.04
CA SER A 283 -6.75 -19.25 6.20
C SER A 283 -7.41 -18.88 7.53
N ASN A 284 -7.86 -17.63 7.69
CA ASN A 284 -8.70 -17.24 8.83
C ASN A 284 -10.00 -18.03 8.86
N PHE A 285 -10.66 -18.18 7.71
CA PHE A 285 -11.93 -18.90 7.63
C PHE A 285 -11.77 -20.40 7.92
N GLU A 286 -10.70 -21.02 7.42
CA GLU A 286 -10.36 -22.41 7.75
C GLU A 286 -10.12 -22.60 9.26
N LYS A 287 -9.37 -21.70 9.89
CA LYS A 287 -9.08 -21.77 11.33
C LYS A 287 -10.30 -21.55 12.22
N GLU A 288 -11.27 -20.80 11.73
CA GLU A 288 -12.55 -20.68 12.42
C GLU A 288 -13.26 -22.04 12.49
N PHE A 289 -13.24 -22.84 11.42
CA PHE A 289 -13.79 -24.21 11.44
C PHE A 289 -13.00 -25.16 12.34
N GLU A 290 -11.70 -24.91 12.52
CA GLU A 290 -10.87 -25.61 13.51
C GLU A 290 -11.21 -25.20 14.96
N GLY A 291 -12.11 -24.23 15.17
CA GLY A 291 -12.52 -23.74 16.48
C GLY A 291 -11.52 -22.79 17.12
N VAL A 292 -10.63 -22.17 16.34
CA VAL A 292 -9.68 -21.18 16.85
C VAL A 292 -10.40 -19.84 17.01
N GLU A 293 -10.46 -19.33 18.24
CA GLU A 293 -11.06 -18.03 18.54
C GLU A 293 -10.25 -16.87 17.94
N GLU A 294 -10.95 -15.83 17.48
CA GLU A 294 -10.32 -14.62 16.97
C GLU A 294 -9.73 -13.74 18.08
N CYS A 295 -8.72 -12.93 17.74
CA CYS A 295 -8.20 -11.91 18.64
C CYS A 295 -9.24 -10.78 18.83
N PRO A 296 -9.66 -10.45 20.08
CA PRO A 296 -10.69 -9.43 20.32
C PRO A 296 -10.26 -7.99 19.99
N ILE A 297 -8.97 -7.73 19.78
CA ILE A 297 -8.47 -6.39 19.45
C ILE A 297 -8.58 -6.12 17.94
N CYS A 298 -8.20 -7.08 17.10
CA CYS A 298 -8.16 -6.91 15.65
C CYS A 298 -9.25 -7.68 14.89
N TYR A 299 -10.05 -8.49 15.60
CA TYR A 299 -11.12 -9.32 15.05
C TYR A 299 -10.64 -10.31 13.97
N SER A 300 -9.39 -10.76 14.06
CA SER A 300 -8.74 -11.71 13.14
C SER A 300 -8.14 -12.88 13.91
N ILE A 301 -8.11 -14.08 13.32
CA ILE A 301 -7.40 -15.24 13.88
C ILE A 301 -5.90 -15.14 13.58
N LEU A 302 -5.54 -14.77 12.36
CA LEU A 302 -4.16 -14.50 11.96
C LEU A 302 -3.87 -13.02 12.09
N HIS A 303 -2.75 -12.68 12.75
CA HIS A 303 -2.31 -11.29 12.81
C HIS A 303 -1.91 -10.78 11.42
N THR A 304 -2.28 -9.55 11.10
CA THR A 304 -2.24 -9.01 9.74
C THR A 304 -0.83 -8.79 9.16
N SER A 305 0.20 -8.74 10.00
CA SER A 305 1.58 -8.51 9.55
C SER A 305 2.52 -9.71 9.71
N ASN A 306 2.26 -10.59 10.68
CA ASN A 306 3.18 -11.68 11.02
C ASN A 306 2.49 -13.05 11.07
N HIS A 307 1.20 -13.11 10.68
CA HIS A 307 0.39 -14.32 10.60
C HIS A 307 0.40 -15.17 11.89
N SER A 308 0.68 -14.56 13.05
CA SER A 308 0.66 -15.24 14.34
C SER A 308 -0.78 -15.48 14.82
N LEU A 309 -0.97 -16.52 15.62
CA LEU A 309 -2.24 -16.84 16.27
C LEU A 309 -2.39 -16.10 17.61
N PRO A 310 -3.61 -15.83 18.10
CA PRO A 310 -3.82 -15.30 19.43
C PRO A 310 -3.46 -16.38 20.45
N LYS A 311 -2.31 -16.20 21.12
CA LYS A 311 -1.78 -17.16 22.11
C LYS A 311 -1.75 -16.62 23.53
N LEU A 312 -1.79 -15.29 23.69
CA LEU A 312 -1.70 -14.67 25.02
C LEU A 312 -3.09 -14.61 25.65
N ALA A 313 -3.36 -15.50 26.61
CA ALA A 313 -4.64 -15.57 27.31
C ALA A 313 -4.67 -14.68 28.55
N CYS A 314 -5.72 -13.89 28.73
CA CYS A 314 -5.95 -13.17 29.99
C CYS A 314 -6.18 -14.18 31.12
N LYS A 315 -5.53 -14.00 32.28
CA LYS A 315 -5.70 -14.89 33.43
C LYS A 315 -7.13 -14.90 33.98
N THR A 316 -7.86 -13.78 33.87
CA THR A 316 -9.23 -13.62 34.37
C THR A 316 -10.27 -14.10 33.35
N CYS A 317 -10.39 -13.46 32.19
CA CYS A 317 -11.46 -13.76 31.23
C CYS A 317 -11.10 -14.84 30.19
N LYS A 318 -9.86 -15.36 30.20
CA LYS A 318 -9.35 -16.42 29.32
C LYS A 318 -9.29 -16.13 27.81
N HIS A 319 -9.87 -15.03 27.33
CA HIS A 319 -9.72 -14.60 25.94
C HIS A 319 -8.26 -14.44 25.54
N LYS A 320 -7.96 -14.84 24.30
CA LYS A 320 -6.61 -14.86 23.73
C LYS A 320 -6.38 -13.66 22.80
N PHE A 321 -5.16 -13.13 22.82
CA PHE A 321 -4.75 -11.98 22.01
C PHE A 321 -3.48 -12.30 21.22
N HIS A 322 -3.32 -11.65 20.05
CA HIS A 322 -2.01 -11.58 19.39
C HIS A 322 -1.05 -10.76 20.25
N GLY A 323 0.22 -11.19 20.32
CA GLY A 323 1.25 -10.46 21.05
C GLY A 323 1.41 -9.02 20.57
N ALA A 324 1.44 -8.82 19.24
CA ALA A 324 1.56 -7.49 18.65
C ALA A 324 0.36 -6.58 18.97
N CYS A 325 -0.87 -7.10 18.90
CA CYS A 325 -2.07 -6.33 19.25
C CYS A 325 -2.06 -5.93 20.72
N LEU A 326 -1.75 -6.87 21.62
CA LEU A 326 -1.74 -6.62 23.05
C LEU A 326 -0.64 -5.65 23.46
N TYR A 327 0.57 -5.79 22.88
CA TYR A 327 1.66 -4.87 23.11
C TYR A 327 1.30 -3.44 22.68
N LYS A 328 0.75 -3.27 21.47
CA LYS A 328 0.28 -1.97 20.96
C LYS A 328 -0.81 -1.38 21.86
N TRP A 329 -1.71 -2.22 22.37
CA TRP A 329 -2.74 -1.79 23.31
C TRP A 329 -2.15 -1.25 24.61
N PHE A 330 -1.19 -1.97 25.22
CA PHE A 330 -0.54 -1.52 26.45
C PHE A 330 0.27 -0.24 26.25
N SER A 331 1.01 -0.13 25.13
CA SER A 331 1.79 1.07 24.84
C SER A 331 0.91 2.30 24.59
N THR A 332 -0.26 2.12 23.96
CA THR A 332 -1.18 3.22 23.66
C THR A 332 -2.01 3.63 24.89
N SER A 333 -2.38 2.68 25.75
CA SER A 333 -3.20 2.93 26.94
C SER A 333 -2.40 3.30 28.19
N ASN A 334 -1.06 3.14 28.15
CA ASN A 334 -0.15 3.27 29.30
C ASN A 334 -0.55 2.39 30.50
N LYS A 335 -1.24 1.26 30.25
CA LYS A 335 -1.69 0.31 31.27
C LYS A 335 -1.57 -1.12 30.77
N SER A 336 -1.14 -2.03 31.63
CA SER A 336 -1.07 -3.47 31.34
C SER A 336 -2.35 -4.21 31.75
N THR A 337 -3.51 -3.65 31.42
CA THR A 337 -4.82 -4.22 31.75
C THR A 337 -5.48 -4.87 30.53
N CYS A 338 -6.18 -5.99 30.74
CA CYS A 338 -6.91 -6.72 29.71
C CYS A 338 -7.92 -5.79 29.01
N PRO A 339 -7.94 -5.72 27.66
CA PRO A 339 -8.87 -4.87 26.92
C PRO A 339 -10.35 -5.14 27.22
N LEU A 340 -10.68 -6.37 27.62
CA LEU A 340 -12.05 -6.82 27.83
C LEU A 340 -12.52 -6.67 29.28
N CYS A 341 -11.76 -7.21 30.24
CA CYS A 341 -12.17 -7.23 31.65
C CYS A 341 -11.45 -6.20 32.54
N GLN A 342 -10.53 -5.41 31.97
CA GLN A 342 -9.78 -4.34 32.65
C GLN A 342 -8.96 -4.80 33.88
N THR A 343 -8.76 -6.10 34.06
CA THR A 343 -7.87 -6.65 35.11
C THR A 343 -6.41 -6.68 34.63
N PRO A 344 -5.42 -6.61 35.54
CA PRO A 344 -4.01 -6.81 35.18
C PRO A 344 -3.79 -8.15 34.45
N PHE A 345 -2.97 -8.13 33.39
CA PHE A 345 -2.86 -9.24 32.44
C PHE A 345 -2.12 -10.49 32.95
#